data_AF-A0AAX4AH66-F1
#
_entry.id   AF-A0AAX4AH66-F1
#
_cell.length_a   1.000
_cell.length_b   1.000
_cell.length_c   1.000
_cell.angle_alpha   90.00
_cell.angle_beta   90.00
_cell.angle_gamma   90.00
#
_symmetry.space_group_name_H-M   'P 1'
#
loop_
_entity.id
_entity.type
_entity.pdbx_description
1 polymer ?
#
loop_
_entity_poly.entity_id
_entity_poly.type
_entity_poly.pdbx_seq_one_letter_code
_entity_poly.pdbx_strand_id
1 'polypeptide(L)' 'MKKFRLVSNLLTNDNGRIVSKELIVKADSYADVIQELESNAGWYTADNGAFKVAYIEEVVE' A
#
# COMPACT_ATOMS: atom_id res chain seq x y z
N MET A 1 -17.77 0.36 2.13
CA MET A 1 -16.34 0.52 1.86
C MET A 1 -15.60 1.14 3.03
N LYS A 2 -14.74 0.35 3.64
CA LYS A 2 -13.76 0.75 4.65
C LYS A 2 -12.57 1.45 3.98
N LYS A 3 -11.75 2.14 4.76
CA LYS A 3 -10.48 2.73 4.32
C LYS A 3 -9.34 1.83 4.81
N PHE A 4 -8.39 1.54 3.93
CA PHE A 4 -7.18 0.80 4.29
C PHE A 4 -5.94 1.62 3.94
N ARG A 5 -4.99 1.72 4.86
CA ARG A 5 -3.66 2.24 4.58
C ARG A 5 -2.76 1.10 4.12
N LEU A 6 -2.18 1.24 2.94
CA LEU A 6 -1.14 0.34 2.42
C LEU A 6 0.21 1.01 2.66
N VAL A 7 1.17 0.27 3.20
CA VAL A 7 2.49 0.79 3.57
C VAL A 7 3.58 -0.06 2.92
N SER A 8 4.58 0.59 2.35
CA SER A 8 5.76 -0.07 1.77
C SER A 8 6.77 -0.44 2.85
N ASN A 9 7.75 -1.28 2.47
CA ASN A 9 8.99 -1.39 3.22
C ASN A 9 9.71 -0.03 3.33
N LEU A 10 10.65 0.07 4.27
CA LEU A 10 11.58 1.19 4.32
C LEU A 10 12.49 1.18 3.09
N LEU A 11 12.65 2.35 2.48
CA LEU A 11 13.49 2.58 1.31
C LEU A 11 14.32 3.84 1.48
N THR A 12 15.53 3.83 0.91
CA THR A 12 16.38 5.02 0.86
C THR A 12 16.05 5.81 -0.39
N ASN A 13 15.71 7.09 -0.24
CA ASN A 13 15.48 7.98 -1.38
C ASN A 13 16.79 8.56 -1.94
N ASP A 14 16.69 9.32 -3.02
CA ASP A 14 17.84 9.93 -3.73
C ASP A 14 18.69 10.87 -2.85
N ASN A 15 18.12 11.38 -1.75
CA ASN A 15 18.82 12.23 -0.77
C ASN A 15 19.45 11.42 0.38
N GLY A 16 19.48 10.08 0.29
CA GLY A 16 20.01 9.21 1.33
C GLY A 16 19.11 9.08 2.57
N ARG A 17 17.87 9.58 2.53
CA ARG A 17 16.94 9.50 3.66
C ARG A 17 16.14 8.21 3.60
N ILE A 18 16.00 7.56 4.75
CA ILE A 18 15.06 6.45 4.92
C ILE A 18 13.64 7.00 4.92
N VAL A 19 12.79 6.47 4.05
CA VAL A 19 11.39 6.83 3.91
C VAL A 19 10.54 5.57 3.77
N SER A 20 9.22 5.71 3.90
CA SER A 20 8.22 4.72 3.47
C SER A 20 7.20 5.41 2.57
N LYS A 21 6.57 4.64 1.68
CA LYS A 21 5.43 5.08 0.88
C LYS A 21 4.16 4.54 1.52
N GLU A 22 3.15 5.38 1.58
CA GLU A 22 1.82 5.01 2.06
C GLU A 22 0.74 5.57 1.14
N LEU A 23 -0.38 4.85 1.02
CA LEU A 23 -1.61 5.40 0.47
C LEU A 23 -2.84 4.84 1.16
N ILE A 24 -3.96 5.58 1.04
CA ILE A 24 -5.29 5.12 1.44
C ILE A 24 -6.05 4.58 0.22
N VAL A 25 -6.54 3.35 0.34
CA VAL A 25 -7.47 2.73 -0.62
C VAL A 25 -8.82 2.47 0.05
N LYS A 26 -9.86 2.25 -0.78
CA LYS A 26 -11.18 1.84 -0.31
C LYS A 26 -11.47 0.43 -0.76
N ALA A 27 -11.91 -0.41 0.15
CA ALA A 27 -12.33 -1.79 -0.11
C ALA A 27 -13.39 -2.20 0.91
N ASP A 28 -14.09 -3.31 0.69
CA ASP A 28 -15.11 -3.77 1.64
C ASP A 28 -14.52 -4.64 2.76
N SER A 29 -13.37 -5.27 2.52
CA SER A 29 -12.65 -6.10 3.49
C SER A 29 -11.15 -6.17 3.21
N TYR A 30 -10.37 -6.73 4.16
CA TYR A 30 -8.97 -7.08 3.93
C TYR A 30 -8.81 -8.10 2.80
N ALA A 31 -9.77 -9.03 2.64
CA ALA A 31 -9.71 -10.06 1.61
C ALA A 31 -9.71 -9.44 0.21
N ASP A 32 -10.53 -8.41 -0.02
CA ASP A 32 -10.58 -7.69 -1.29
C ASP A 32 -9.24 -6.97 -1.58
N VAL A 33 -8.65 -6.32 -0.56
CA VAL A 33 -7.35 -5.66 -0.69
C VAL A 33 -6.25 -6.69 -1.01
N ILE A 34 -6.22 -7.81 -0.28
CA ILE A 34 -5.22 -8.86 -0.47
C ILE A 34 -5.35 -9.49 -1.85
N GLN A 35 -6.57 -9.79 -2.29
CA GLN A 35 -6.82 -10.38 -3.61
C GLN A 35 -6.31 -9.48 -4.75
N GLU A 36 -6.58 -8.17 -4.68
CA GLU A 36 -6.08 -7.21 -5.68
C GLU A 36 -4.55 -7.19 -5.68
N LEU A 37 -3.93 -7.12 -4.51
CA LEU A 37 -2.47 -7.13 -4.38
C LEU A 37 -1.86 -8.45 -4.87
N GLU A 38 -2.43 -9.60 -4.54
CA GLU A 38 -1.96 -10.91 -5.01
C GLU A 38 -2.04 -11.04 -6.53
N SER A 39 -3.09 -10.48 -7.15
CA SER A 39 -3.23 -10.44 -8.60
C SER A 39 -2.10 -9.67 -9.28
N ASN A 40 -1.45 -8.75 -8.55
CA ASN A 40 -0.32 -7.95 -8.99
C ASN A 40 0.99 -8.26 -8.22
N ALA A 41 1.16 -9.50 -7.74
CA ALA A 41 2.38 -9.96 -7.05
C ALA A 41 2.82 -9.09 -5.85
N GLY A 42 1.85 -8.52 -5.13
CA GLY A 42 2.03 -7.64 -3.97
C GLY A 42 2.34 -6.19 -4.32
N TRP A 43 2.28 -5.80 -5.60
CA TRP A 43 2.47 -4.41 -6.02
C TRP A 43 1.16 -3.64 -6.02
N TYR A 44 1.23 -2.43 -5.48
CA TYR A 44 0.21 -1.42 -5.70
C TYR A 44 0.70 -0.44 -6.76
N THR A 45 -0.10 -0.21 -7.81
CA THR A 45 0.19 0.71 -8.91
C THR A 45 -0.78 1.89 -8.89
N ALA A 46 -0.26 3.10 -8.87
CA ALA A 46 -0.99 4.36 -9.02
C ALA A 46 -0.50 5.11 -10.28
N ASP A 47 -1.21 6.16 -10.67
CA ASP A 47 -0.91 6.95 -11.87
C ASP A 47 0.53 7.52 -11.88
N ASN A 48 1.11 7.77 -10.71
CA ASN A 48 2.42 8.39 -10.54
C ASN A 48 3.51 7.45 -10.01
N GLY A 49 3.25 6.15 -9.92
CA GLY A 49 4.26 5.17 -9.50
C GLY A 49 3.69 3.90 -8.90
N ALA A 50 4.58 3.01 -8.46
CA ALA A 50 4.21 1.75 -7.82
C ALA A 50 5.08 1.47 -6.61
N PHE A 51 4.54 0.75 -5.63
CA PHE A 51 5.32 0.24 -4.50
C PHE A 51 4.84 -1.15 -4.08
N LYS A 52 5.78 -1.95 -3.56
CA LYS A 52 5.46 -3.26 -2.99
C LYS A 52 4.90 -3.08 -1.59
N VAL A 53 3.68 -3.56 -1.38
CA VAL A 53 3.00 -3.46 -0.08
C VAL A 53 3.62 -4.45 0.89
N ALA A 54 3.97 -3.96 2.06
CA ALA A 54 4.54 -4.74 3.15
C ALA A 54 3.60 -4.83 4.36
N TYR A 55 2.69 -3.88 4.50
CA TYR A 55 1.74 -3.81 5.61
C TYR A 55 0.43 -3.16 5.18
N ILE A 56 -0.68 -3.66 5.74
CA ILE A 56 -2.05 -3.23 5.46
C ILE A 56 -2.73 -3.01 6.81
N GLU A 57 -3.35 -1.84 7.01
CA GLU A 57 -4.18 -1.57 8.19
C GLU A 57 -5.51 -0.91 7.79
N GLU A 58 -6.60 -1.31 8.45
CA GLU A 58 -7.88 -0.62 8.38
C GLU A 58 -7.79 0.69 9.18
N VAL A 59 -8.15 1.80 8.54
CA VAL A 59 -8.19 3.12 9.17
C VAL A 59 -9.60 3.33 9.72
N VAL A 60 -9.72 3.28 11.05
CA VAL A 60 -10.95 3.61 11.78
C VAL A 60 -10.87 5.09 12.16
N GLU A 61 -11.70 5.92 11.52
CA GLU A 61 -11.88 7.34 11.91
C GLU A 61 -12.72 7.47 13.18
#